data_AF-A0AAT9RSY9-F1
#
_entry.id   AF-A0AAT9RSY9-F1
#
_cell.length_a   1.000
_cell.length_b   1.000
_cell.length_c   1.000
_cell.angle_alpha   90.00
_cell.angle_beta   90.00
_cell.angle_gamma   90.00
#
_symmetry.space_group_name_H-M   'P 1'
#
loop_
_entity.id
_entity.type
_entity.pdbx_description
1 polymer ?
#
loop_
_entity_poly.entity_id
_entity_poly.type
_entity_poly.pdbx_seq_one_letter_code
_entity_poly.pdbx_strand_id
1 'polypeptide(L)'
;MRYEQRPLMPQPGAFPDEKALSAVVLGKLDRWFHIEEQIPGRYWTGEETRIDAVLRPRDPKGWHDDAPAFGVEFKNPTPNTSTGHRYGWVTQAVGYAHCEWQGYGRLGIFLCPSPLSWLLSRADEVASARQKRIGPESLEQERVRVREYGRLFGKEYSDAYVDREALLAHRRTLGELTYEEFTARADGFVNADERQQEHDLRMADELTHLIGQLGVGELMPYEKIGWALTRSGMRLWSEQDGVTRVPFQLRPRIGSR
;
A
#
# COMPACT_ATOMS: atom_id res chain seq x y z
N MET A 1 9.56 -3.51 12.99
CA MET A 1 9.43 -2.82 11.69
C MET A 1 8.18 -1.96 11.71
N ARG A 2 8.13 -0.88 10.91
CA ARG A 2 7.22 0.28 10.99
C ARG A 2 5.73 -0.04 10.70
N TYR A 3 5.09 -0.90 11.50
CA TYR A 3 3.68 -1.29 11.36
C TYR A 3 2.68 -0.39 12.10
N GLU A 4 3.13 0.69 12.74
CA GLU A 4 2.24 1.46 13.64
C GLU A 4 1.35 2.51 12.94
N GLN A 5 1.48 2.70 11.63
CA GLN A 5 0.78 3.76 10.91
C GLN A 5 -0.06 3.17 9.79
N ARG A 6 -1.35 2.97 10.08
CA ARG A 6 -2.33 2.51 9.09
C ARG A 6 -2.70 3.66 8.15
N PRO A 7 -2.49 3.54 6.83
CA PRO A 7 -2.94 4.54 5.87
C PRO A 7 -4.47 4.54 5.80
N LEU A 8 -5.05 5.74 5.84
CA LEU A 8 -6.49 5.97 5.73
C LEU A 8 -6.85 6.23 4.27
N MET A 9 -6.69 5.22 3.41
CA MET A 9 -6.99 5.37 2.00
C MET A 9 -8.44 5.83 1.78
N PRO A 10 -8.69 6.79 0.89
CA PRO A 10 -10.05 7.05 0.45
C PRO A 10 -10.60 5.76 -0.17
N GLN A 11 -11.83 5.39 0.21
CA GLN A 11 -12.44 4.18 -0.34
C GLN A 11 -12.58 4.31 -1.86
N PRO A 12 -12.34 3.23 -2.63
CA PRO A 12 -12.54 3.28 -4.07
C PRO A 12 -13.95 3.77 -4.42
N GLY A 13 -14.04 4.79 -5.29
CA GLY A 13 -15.32 5.42 -5.65
C GLY A 13 -15.86 6.45 -4.65
N ALA A 14 -15.10 6.80 -3.59
CA ALA A 14 -15.49 7.89 -2.67
C ALA A 14 -15.54 9.26 -3.36
N PHE A 15 -14.83 9.42 -4.49
CA PHE A 15 -14.82 10.62 -5.30
C PHE A 15 -15.28 10.32 -6.72
N PRO A 16 -16.04 11.22 -7.38
CA PRO A 16 -16.50 11.02 -8.75
C PRO A 16 -15.37 11.02 -9.77
N ASP A 17 -14.33 11.84 -9.55
CA ASP A 17 -13.17 11.98 -10.43
C ASP A 17 -11.93 12.45 -9.67
N GLU A 18 -10.79 12.51 -10.36
CA GLU A 18 -9.51 12.99 -9.82
C GLU A 18 -9.58 14.46 -9.38
N LYS A 19 -10.39 15.28 -10.07
CA LYS A 19 -10.55 16.71 -9.78
C LYS A 19 -11.26 16.94 -8.45
N ALA A 20 -12.29 16.16 -8.13
CA ALA A 20 -13.00 16.23 -6.87
C ALA A 20 -12.10 15.77 -5.71
N LEU A 21 -11.30 14.71 -5.93
CA LEU A 21 -10.28 14.28 -4.97
C LEU A 21 -9.25 15.39 -4.73
N SER A 22 -8.65 15.93 -5.79
CA SER A 22 -7.60 16.95 -5.68
C SER A 22 -8.12 18.20 -4.95
N ALA A 23 -9.31 18.69 -5.29
CA ALA A 23 -9.91 19.86 -4.64
C ALA A 23 -10.07 19.67 -3.12
N VAL A 24 -10.51 18.49 -2.67
CA VAL A 24 -10.67 18.19 -1.23
C VAL A 24 -9.32 18.10 -0.52
N VAL A 25 -8.34 17.41 -1.12
CA VAL A 25 -7.01 17.25 -0.53
C VAL A 25 -6.27 18.58 -0.48
N LEU A 26 -6.22 19.30 -1.60
CA LEU A 26 -5.57 20.60 -1.70
C LEU A 26 -6.22 21.63 -0.76
N GLY A 27 -7.55 21.67 -0.69
CA GLY A 27 -8.27 22.53 0.25
C GLY A 27 -7.92 22.25 1.71
N LYS A 28 -7.64 20.99 2.08
CA LYS A 28 -7.15 20.66 3.41
C LYS A 28 -5.69 21.08 3.62
N LEU A 29 -4.83 20.86 2.62
CA LEU A 29 -3.39 21.12 2.69
C LEU A 29 -3.01 22.61 2.59
N ASP A 30 -3.91 23.46 2.08
CA ASP A 30 -3.68 24.90 1.91
C ASP A 30 -3.22 25.59 3.19
N ARG A 31 -3.63 25.11 4.37
CA ARG A 31 -3.18 25.71 5.65
C ARG A 31 -1.69 25.53 5.94
N TRP A 32 -1.03 24.53 5.34
CA TRP A 32 0.40 24.26 5.55
C TRP A 32 1.26 24.60 4.34
N PHE A 33 0.66 24.63 3.15
CA PHE A 33 1.38 24.81 1.89
C PHE A 33 0.78 25.94 1.05
N HIS A 34 1.64 26.69 0.38
CA HIS A 34 1.26 27.43 -0.82
C HIS A 34 1.07 26.42 -1.96
N ILE A 35 -0.06 26.51 -2.65
CA ILE A 35 -0.48 25.56 -3.67
C ILE A 35 -0.54 26.29 -5.01
N GLU A 36 0.10 25.73 -6.02
CA GLU A 36 -0.02 26.16 -7.40
C GLU A 36 -0.43 24.95 -8.25
N GLU A 37 -1.57 25.03 -8.92
CA GLU A 37 -2.16 23.91 -9.66
C GLU A 37 -1.75 23.92 -11.13
N GLN A 38 -1.74 22.74 -11.74
CA GLN A 38 -1.64 22.55 -13.19
C GLN A 38 -0.36 23.17 -13.78
N ILE A 39 0.79 22.94 -13.13
CA ILE A 39 2.09 23.52 -13.51
C ILE A 39 2.62 22.86 -14.78
N PRO A 40 2.93 23.63 -15.84
CA PRO A 40 3.55 23.09 -17.04
C PRO A 40 4.96 22.56 -16.78
N GLY A 41 5.31 21.50 -17.49
CA GLY A 41 6.65 20.94 -17.49
C GLY A 41 7.01 20.33 -18.83
N ARG A 42 8.24 19.83 -18.90
CA ARG A 42 8.78 19.19 -20.10
C ARG A 42 9.56 17.95 -19.73
N TYR A 43 9.28 16.85 -20.43
CA TYR A 43 10.10 15.65 -20.36
C TYR A 43 11.49 15.91 -20.96
N TRP A 44 12.46 15.05 -20.63
CA TRP A 44 13.80 15.11 -21.22
C TRP A 44 13.79 14.92 -22.75
N THR A 45 12.76 14.27 -23.30
CA THR A 45 12.52 14.11 -24.74
C THR A 45 12.06 15.40 -25.43
N GLY A 46 11.71 16.43 -24.66
CA GLY A 46 11.16 17.68 -25.17
C GLY A 46 9.63 17.74 -25.21
N GLU A 47 8.94 16.62 -25.00
CA GLU A 47 7.48 16.53 -24.93
C GLU A 47 6.94 17.34 -23.74
N GLU A 48 5.86 18.07 -23.98
CA GLU A 48 5.20 18.92 -22.97
C GLU A 48 4.30 18.09 -22.08
N THR A 49 4.24 18.47 -20.80
CA THR A 49 3.39 17.81 -19.82
C THR A 49 2.95 18.79 -18.74
N ARG A 50 2.19 18.30 -17.77
CA ARG A 50 1.65 19.11 -16.68
C ARG A 50 1.50 18.24 -15.44
N ILE A 51 1.83 18.79 -14.28
CA ILE A 51 1.59 18.16 -12.99
C ILE A 51 0.37 18.78 -12.32
N ASP A 52 -0.36 17.99 -11.54
CA ASP A 52 -1.61 18.44 -10.95
C ASP A 52 -1.43 19.59 -9.97
N ALA A 53 -0.42 19.52 -9.10
CA ALA A 53 -0.10 20.59 -8.18
C ALA A 53 1.37 20.60 -7.78
N VAL A 54 1.89 21.79 -7.48
CA VAL A 54 3.15 22.00 -6.78
C VAL A 54 2.87 22.65 -5.44
N LEU A 55 3.42 22.06 -4.38
CA LEU A 55 3.24 22.51 -3.00
C LEU A 55 4.56 23.03 -2.46
N ARG A 56 4.51 24.22 -1.86
CA ARG A 56 5.62 24.84 -1.12
C ARG A 56 5.22 25.05 0.34
N PRO A 57 6.01 24.62 1.33
CA PRO A 57 5.71 24.88 2.73
C PRO A 57 5.54 26.39 2.98
N ARG A 58 4.51 26.77 3.75
CA ARG A 58 4.35 28.16 4.22
C ARG A 58 5.43 28.56 5.20
N ASP A 59 5.90 27.60 6.01
CA ASP A 59 7.10 27.73 6.83
C ASP A 59 8.21 26.81 6.28
N PRO A 60 9.25 27.36 5.63
CA PRO A 60 10.36 26.57 5.12
C PRO A 60 11.34 26.15 6.23
N LYS A 61 11.20 26.64 7.47
CA LYS A 61 12.13 26.32 8.54
C LYS A 61 12.11 24.82 8.87
N GLY A 62 13.30 24.23 8.95
CA GLY A 62 13.48 22.82 9.30
C GLY A 62 13.48 21.86 8.12
N TRP A 63 13.11 22.33 6.92
CA TRP A 63 13.35 21.60 5.68
C TRP A 63 14.84 21.61 5.33
N HIS A 64 15.30 20.58 4.62
CA HIS A 64 16.69 20.47 4.19
C HIS A 64 16.99 21.33 2.95
N ASP A 65 16.00 21.54 2.09
CA ASP A 65 16.13 22.35 0.88
C ASP A 65 16.01 23.84 1.19
N ASP A 66 16.81 24.68 0.51
CA ASP A 66 16.73 26.15 0.66
C ASP A 66 15.40 26.72 0.15
N ALA A 67 14.83 26.07 -0.88
CA ALA A 67 13.53 26.40 -1.47
C ALA A 67 12.70 25.11 -1.62
N PRO A 68 12.12 24.61 -0.50
CA PRO A 68 11.41 23.34 -0.48
C PRO A 68 10.15 23.41 -1.33
N ALA A 69 10.04 22.49 -2.28
CA ALA A 69 8.89 22.34 -3.15
C ALA A 69 8.78 20.88 -3.58
N PHE A 70 7.56 20.40 -3.81
CA PHE A 70 7.31 19.07 -4.35
C PHE A 70 6.07 19.06 -5.23
N GLY A 71 6.04 18.16 -6.20
CA GLY A 71 4.89 17.91 -7.04
C GLY A 71 3.96 16.89 -6.41
N VAL A 72 2.66 17.02 -6.64
CA VAL A 72 1.65 16.04 -6.27
C VAL A 72 0.95 15.58 -7.53
N GLU A 73 0.84 14.27 -7.69
CA GLU A 73 0.07 13.63 -8.75
C GLU A 73 -1.13 12.91 -8.13
N PHE A 74 -2.33 13.29 -8.54
CA PHE A 74 -3.56 12.69 -8.02
C PHE A 74 -3.97 11.50 -8.87
N LYS A 75 -4.48 10.45 -8.21
CA LYS A 75 -5.09 9.30 -8.88
C LYS A 75 -6.38 8.92 -8.20
N ASN A 76 -7.44 8.64 -8.95
CA ASN A 76 -8.69 8.20 -8.34
C ASN A 76 -8.84 6.67 -8.49
N PRO A 77 -8.62 5.88 -7.43
CA PRO A 77 -8.80 4.44 -7.50
C PRO A 77 -10.27 4.09 -7.69
N THR A 78 -10.59 3.46 -8.81
CA THR A 78 -11.87 2.77 -9.00
C THR A 78 -11.81 1.37 -8.40
N PRO A 79 -12.94 0.77 -7.96
CA PRO A 79 -12.96 -0.55 -7.33
C PRO A 79 -12.24 -1.66 -8.14
N ASN A 80 -12.26 -1.55 -9.48
CA ASN A 80 -11.69 -2.55 -10.40
C ASN A 80 -10.33 -2.13 -10.99
N THR A 81 -9.63 -1.17 -10.37
CA THR A 81 -8.30 -0.75 -10.85
C THR A 81 -7.33 -1.93 -10.81
N SER A 82 -6.81 -2.32 -11.99
CA SER A 82 -5.88 -3.44 -12.12
C SER A 82 -4.49 -3.11 -11.55
N THR A 83 -3.71 -4.15 -11.21
CA THR A 83 -2.32 -3.97 -10.77
C THR A 83 -1.47 -3.27 -11.84
N GLY A 84 -1.67 -3.61 -13.11
CA GLY A 84 -0.99 -2.95 -14.24
C GLY A 84 -1.26 -1.44 -14.31
N HIS A 85 -2.51 -1.01 -14.07
CA HIS A 85 -2.83 0.42 -14.00
C HIS A 85 -2.10 1.13 -12.85
N ARG A 86 -2.02 0.48 -11.68
CA ARG A 86 -1.28 1.02 -10.53
C ARG A 86 0.21 1.16 -10.80
N TYR A 87 0.83 0.18 -11.46
CA TYR A 87 2.21 0.31 -11.92
C TYR A 87 2.36 1.44 -12.94
N GLY A 88 1.38 1.62 -13.83
CA GLY A 88 1.34 2.76 -14.75
C GLY A 88 1.41 4.11 -14.01
N TRP A 89 0.71 4.26 -12.88
CA TRP A 89 0.77 5.48 -12.06
C TRP A 89 2.15 5.71 -11.45
N VAL A 90 2.81 4.65 -10.96
CA VAL A 90 4.18 4.72 -10.45
C VAL A 90 5.14 5.13 -11.56
N THR A 91 5.03 4.52 -12.74
CA THR A 91 5.86 4.86 -13.91
C THR A 91 5.66 6.32 -14.32
N GLN A 92 4.42 6.82 -14.32
CA GLN A 92 4.11 8.22 -14.61
C GLN A 92 4.79 9.15 -13.59
N ALA A 93 4.67 8.85 -12.28
CA ALA A 93 5.30 9.64 -11.24
C ALA A 93 6.83 9.66 -11.35
N VAL A 94 7.45 8.53 -11.69
CA VAL A 94 8.89 8.47 -11.97
C VAL A 94 9.24 9.36 -13.17
N GLY A 95 8.48 9.27 -14.26
CA GLY A 95 8.65 10.16 -15.42
C GLY A 95 8.59 11.63 -15.02
N TYR A 96 7.62 12.02 -14.19
CA TYR A 96 7.44 13.37 -13.67
C TYR A 96 8.56 13.84 -12.75
N ALA A 97 9.18 12.94 -11.97
CA ALA A 97 10.33 13.29 -11.14
C ALA A 97 11.57 13.68 -11.96
N HIS A 98 11.59 13.29 -13.25
CA HIS A 98 12.65 13.63 -14.19
C HIS A 98 12.28 14.77 -15.17
N CYS A 99 11.09 15.35 -15.04
CA CYS A 99 10.68 16.53 -15.82
C CYS A 99 11.30 17.81 -15.30
N GLU A 100 11.46 18.77 -16.20
CA GLU A 100 11.75 20.17 -15.87
C GLU A 100 10.43 20.92 -15.71
N TRP A 101 10.14 21.42 -14.50
CA TRP A 101 8.91 22.13 -14.16
C TRP A 101 9.13 23.64 -14.18
N GLN A 102 8.22 24.38 -14.82
CA GLN A 102 8.36 25.83 -15.01
C GLN A 102 8.44 26.57 -13.65
N GLY A 103 9.57 27.24 -13.41
CA GLY A 103 9.82 27.98 -12.16
C GLY A 103 10.32 27.14 -10.98
N TYR A 104 10.39 25.81 -11.13
CA TYR A 104 10.71 24.89 -10.05
C TYR A 104 11.92 23.99 -10.33
N GLY A 105 12.25 23.76 -11.59
CA GLY A 105 13.24 22.76 -11.97
C GLY A 105 12.70 21.36 -11.78
N ARG A 106 13.55 20.43 -11.33
CA ARG A 106 13.11 19.08 -10.98
C ARG A 106 12.52 19.03 -9.58
N LEU A 107 11.44 18.26 -9.43
CA LEU A 107 10.71 18.10 -8.18
C LEU A 107 10.63 16.62 -7.81
N GLY A 108 10.63 16.33 -6.50
CA GLY A 108 10.12 15.05 -6.03
C GLY A 108 8.60 14.98 -6.23
N ILE A 109 8.09 13.83 -6.65
CA ILE A 109 6.67 13.65 -7.00
C ILE A 109 6.00 12.74 -5.97
N PHE A 110 4.89 13.19 -5.40
CA PHE A 110 4.16 12.46 -4.37
C PHE A 110 2.81 12.02 -4.92
N LEU A 111 2.57 10.71 -4.91
CA LEU A 111 1.30 10.14 -5.36
C LEU A 111 0.22 10.29 -4.27
N CYS A 112 -0.97 10.73 -4.67
CA CYS A 112 -2.11 10.92 -3.77
C CYS A 112 -3.45 10.39 -4.36
N PRO A 113 -4.06 9.33 -3.81
CA PRO A 113 -3.48 8.43 -2.85
C PRO A 113 -2.40 7.56 -3.52
N SER A 114 -1.46 7.07 -2.72
CA SER A 114 -0.41 6.21 -3.24
C SER A 114 -0.93 4.80 -3.55
N PRO A 115 -0.67 4.26 -4.76
CA PRO A 115 -0.93 2.87 -5.06
C PRO A 115 -0.01 1.90 -4.29
N LEU A 116 1.13 2.37 -3.78
CA LEU A 116 2.08 1.53 -3.03
C LEU A 116 1.50 1.14 -1.67
N SER A 117 0.88 2.10 -0.96
CA SER A 117 0.11 1.84 0.26
C SER A 117 -1.03 0.81 0.05
N TRP A 118 -1.60 0.75 -1.16
CA TRP A 118 -2.61 -0.26 -1.51
C TRP A 118 -1.99 -1.63 -1.86
N LEU A 119 -0.86 -1.63 -2.59
CA LEU A 119 -0.09 -2.86 -2.86
C LEU A 119 0.35 -3.51 -1.54
N LEU A 120 0.69 -2.69 -0.55
CA LEU A 120 1.00 -3.05 0.84
C LEU A 120 -0.21 -3.59 1.62
N SER A 121 -1.41 -3.02 1.44
CA SER A 121 -2.60 -3.38 2.22
C SER A 121 -3.34 -4.63 1.72
N ARG A 122 -3.02 -5.14 0.52
CA ARG A 122 -3.74 -6.26 -0.08
C ARG A 122 -3.37 -7.65 0.43
N ALA A 123 -2.30 -7.77 1.22
CA ALA A 123 -1.99 -9.00 1.94
C ALA A 123 -3.14 -9.37 2.93
N ASP A 124 -3.75 -8.36 3.56
CA ASP A 124 -4.83 -8.56 4.54
C ASP A 124 -6.18 -8.95 3.91
N GLU A 125 -6.50 -8.41 2.72
CA GLU A 125 -7.76 -8.69 2.01
C GLU A 125 -7.77 -10.08 1.35
N VAL A 126 -6.63 -10.53 0.81
CA VAL A 126 -6.49 -11.87 0.21
C VAL A 126 -6.48 -12.96 1.30
N ALA A 127 -5.82 -12.71 2.44
CA ALA A 127 -5.88 -13.58 3.61
C ALA A 127 -7.31 -13.67 4.19
N SER A 128 -8.00 -12.54 4.33
CA SER A 128 -9.40 -12.50 4.80
C SER A 128 -10.39 -13.17 3.83
N ALA A 129 -10.15 -13.09 2.51
CA ALA A 129 -10.96 -13.77 1.51
C ALA A 129 -10.73 -15.29 1.46
N ARG A 130 -9.52 -15.76 1.81
CA ARG A 130 -9.18 -17.19 1.92
C ARG A 130 -9.66 -17.80 3.24
N GLN A 131 -9.56 -17.08 4.36
CA GLN A 131 -10.12 -17.51 5.65
C GLN A 131 -11.65 -17.68 5.63
N LYS A 132 -12.35 -16.91 4.78
CA LYS A 132 -13.80 -17.07 4.54
C LYS A 132 -14.17 -18.38 3.81
N ARG A 133 -13.23 -19.23 3.40
CA ARG A 133 -13.48 -20.54 2.78
C ARG A 133 -13.35 -21.74 3.71
N ILE A 134 -13.09 -21.54 5.00
CA ILE A 134 -13.26 -22.59 6.02
C ILE A 134 -14.45 -22.22 6.88
N GLY A 135 -15.64 -22.60 6.40
CA GLY A 135 -16.88 -22.35 7.12
C GLY A 135 -17.02 -23.29 8.31
N PRO A 136 -17.49 -22.83 9.49
CA PRO A 136 -17.96 -23.70 10.56
C PRO A 136 -18.96 -24.76 10.04
N GLU A 137 -19.72 -24.40 9.01
CA GLU A 137 -20.66 -25.27 8.30
C GLU A 137 -19.99 -26.46 7.61
N SER A 138 -18.80 -26.31 7.01
CA SER A 138 -18.11 -27.43 6.35
C SER A 138 -17.55 -28.43 7.36
N LEU A 139 -17.10 -27.94 8.52
CA LEU A 139 -16.65 -28.81 9.61
C LEU A 139 -17.82 -29.57 10.23
N GLU A 140 -18.98 -28.91 10.35
CA GLU A 140 -20.20 -29.54 10.87
C GLU A 140 -20.77 -30.59 9.89
N GLN A 141 -20.69 -30.34 8.59
CA GLN A 141 -21.04 -31.34 7.57
C GLN A 141 -20.19 -32.61 7.69
N GLU A 142 -18.88 -32.49 7.93
CA GLU A 142 -18.01 -33.65 8.13
C GLU A 142 -18.31 -34.39 9.46
N ARG A 143 -18.66 -33.67 10.53
CA ARG A 143 -19.13 -34.30 11.78
C ARG A 143 -20.41 -35.11 11.58
N VAL A 144 -21.37 -34.56 10.83
CA VAL A 144 -22.63 -35.25 10.51
C VAL A 144 -22.34 -36.54 9.71
N ARG A 145 -21.48 -36.45 8.69
CA ARG A 145 -21.07 -37.60 7.87
C ARG A 145 -20.42 -38.71 8.68
N VAL A 146 -19.50 -38.37 9.59
CA VAL A 146 -18.82 -39.35 10.47
C VAL A 146 -19.81 -40.01 11.44
N ARG A 147 -20.78 -39.25 11.97
CA ARG A 147 -21.84 -39.79 12.83
C ARG A 147 -22.78 -40.74 12.09
N GLU A 148 -23.21 -40.38 10.89
CA GLU A 148 -24.06 -41.23 10.04
C GLU A 148 -23.35 -42.53 9.65
N TYR A 149 -22.05 -42.44 9.32
CA TYR A 149 -21.22 -43.60 9.04
C TYR A 149 -21.12 -44.53 10.25
N GLY A 150 -20.92 -44.01 11.47
CA GLY A 150 -20.92 -44.82 12.70
C GLY A 150 -22.23 -45.57 12.93
N ARG A 151 -23.37 -44.88 12.75
CA ARG A 151 -24.71 -45.46 12.90
C ARG A 151 -24.97 -46.60 11.93
N LEU A 152 -24.54 -46.46 10.67
CA LEU A 152 -24.69 -47.51 9.65
C LEU A 152 -23.96 -48.82 10.00
N PHE A 153 -22.90 -48.75 10.80
CA PHE A 153 -22.13 -49.92 11.25
C PHE A 153 -22.38 -50.29 12.72
N GLY A 154 -23.47 -49.79 13.32
CA GLY A 154 -23.91 -50.16 14.66
C GLY A 154 -22.99 -49.69 15.78
N LYS A 155 -22.19 -48.64 15.57
CA LYS A 155 -21.30 -48.04 16.58
C LYS A 155 -21.69 -46.60 16.86
N GLU A 156 -21.98 -46.28 18.11
CA GLU A 156 -22.01 -44.89 18.56
C GLU A 156 -20.59 -44.43 18.90
N TYR A 157 -20.04 -43.57 18.05
CA TYR A 157 -18.75 -42.96 18.30
C TYR A 157 -18.88 -41.85 19.35
N SER A 158 -17.92 -41.76 20.27
CA SER A 158 -17.85 -40.65 21.22
C SER A 158 -17.63 -39.32 20.48
N ASP A 159 -18.13 -38.21 21.03
CA ASP A 159 -17.97 -36.90 20.39
C ASP A 159 -16.50 -36.53 20.19
N ALA A 160 -15.61 -36.90 21.11
CA ALA A 160 -14.16 -36.72 20.96
C ALA A 160 -13.58 -37.50 19.77
N TYR A 161 -14.14 -38.68 19.45
CA TYR A 161 -13.74 -39.45 18.27
C TYR A 161 -14.32 -38.85 16.99
N VAL A 162 -15.58 -38.43 17.00
CA VAL A 162 -16.22 -37.75 15.87
C VAL A 162 -15.49 -36.45 15.53
N ASP A 163 -15.14 -35.65 16.52
CA ASP A 163 -14.37 -34.42 16.35
C ASP A 163 -12.98 -34.71 15.79
N ARG A 164 -12.30 -35.72 16.32
CA ARG A 164 -10.98 -36.14 15.81
C ARG A 164 -11.07 -36.63 14.36
N GLU A 165 -12.05 -37.46 14.02
CA GLU A 165 -12.18 -38.03 12.68
C GLU A 165 -12.70 -37.01 11.66
N ALA A 166 -13.62 -36.11 12.02
CA ALA A 166 -14.06 -35.01 11.15
C ALA A 166 -12.90 -34.04 10.88
N LEU A 167 -12.10 -33.74 11.90
CA LEU A 167 -10.88 -32.95 11.77
C LEU A 167 -9.82 -33.69 10.93
N LEU A 168 -9.68 -35.01 11.06
CA LEU A 168 -8.75 -35.82 10.27
C LEU A 168 -9.21 -35.99 8.82
N ALA A 169 -10.50 -36.15 8.56
CA ALA A 169 -11.09 -36.20 7.22
C ALA A 169 -10.90 -34.86 6.52
N HIS A 170 -11.23 -33.76 7.20
CA HIS A 170 -10.96 -32.40 6.72
C HIS A 170 -9.46 -32.16 6.47
N ARG A 171 -8.59 -32.62 7.37
CA ARG A 171 -7.13 -32.57 7.22
C ARG A 171 -6.59 -33.49 6.12
N ARG A 172 -7.27 -34.59 5.77
CA ARG A 172 -6.93 -35.46 4.63
C ARG A 172 -7.37 -34.84 3.31
N THR A 173 -8.48 -34.10 3.28
CA THR A 173 -8.86 -33.24 2.16
C THR A 173 -7.85 -32.09 1.97
N LEU A 174 -7.26 -31.61 3.07
CA LEU A 174 -6.12 -30.68 3.10
C LEU A 174 -4.74 -31.39 3.00
N GLY A 175 -4.72 -32.71 2.81
CA GLY A 175 -3.56 -33.58 3.02
C GLY A 175 -2.56 -33.69 1.87
N GLU A 176 -2.69 -32.86 0.84
CA GLU A 176 -1.57 -32.51 -0.02
C GLU A 176 -1.03 -31.18 0.51
N LEU A 177 -0.12 -31.22 1.51
CA LEU A 177 0.66 -30.02 1.83
C LEU A 177 1.32 -29.58 0.54
N THR A 178 0.94 -28.41 0.03
CA THR A 178 1.59 -27.88 -1.16
C THR A 178 3.06 -27.66 -0.83
N TYR A 179 3.93 -27.76 -1.84
CA TYR A 179 5.36 -27.48 -1.66
C TYR A 179 5.59 -26.15 -0.90
N GLU A 180 4.74 -25.16 -1.16
CA GLU A 180 4.73 -23.83 -0.54
C GLU A 180 4.49 -23.86 0.99
N GLU A 181 3.57 -24.68 1.50
CA GLU A 181 3.31 -24.82 2.94
C GLU A 181 4.46 -25.52 3.67
N PHE A 182 5.07 -26.51 3.02
CA PHE A 182 6.27 -27.18 3.54
C PHE A 182 7.45 -26.21 3.62
N THR A 183 7.73 -25.46 2.54
CA THR A 183 8.84 -24.49 2.52
C THR A 183 8.59 -23.36 3.53
N ALA A 184 7.35 -22.89 3.70
CA ALA A 184 7.04 -21.84 4.67
C ALA A 184 7.34 -22.26 6.11
N ARG A 185 6.99 -23.48 6.50
CA ARG A 185 7.34 -24.01 7.83
C ARG A 185 8.83 -24.27 7.99
N ALA A 186 9.51 -24.71 6.94
CA ALA A 186 10.97 -24.85 6.95
C ALA A 186 11.68 -23.51 7.19
N ASP A 187 11.10 -22.41 6.69
CA ASP A 187 11.59 -21.04 6.89
C ASP A 187 11.10 -20.39 8.20
N GLY A 188 10.40 -21.14 9.06
CA GLY A 188 9.98 -20.70 10.40
C GLY A 188 8.64 -19.97 10.47
N PHE A 189 7.84 -19.96 9.39
CA PHE A 189 6.50 -19.37 9.36
C PHE A 189 5.42 -20.40 9.71
N VAL A 190 4.29 -19.94 10.28
CA VAL A 190 3.18 -20.81 10.70
C VAL A 190 2.52 -21.50 9.49
N ASN A 191 2.44 -20.79 8.36
CA ASN A 191 1.91 -21.29 7.09
C ASN A 191 2.41 -20.48 5.88
N ALA A 192 2.04 -20.91 4.67
CA ALA A 192 2.42 -20.24 3.42
C ALA A 192 1.85 -18.82 3.29
N ASP A 193 0.66 -18.56 3.84
CA ASP A 193 0.04 -17.23 3.80
C ASP A 193 0.84 -16.22 4.65
N GLU A 194 1.31 -16.59 5.83
CA GLU A 194 2.14 -15.71 6.68
C GLU A 194 3.50 -15.43 6.04
N ARG A 195 4.12 -16.44 5.42
CA ARG A 195 5.34 -16.25 4.62
C ARG A 195 5.08 -15.31 3.45
N GLN A 196 3.97 -15.49 2.73
CA GLN A 196 3.63 -14.65 1.59
C GLN A 196 3.36 -13.21 2.04
N GLN A 197 2.67 -13.01 3.16
CA GLN A 197 2.45 -11.69 3.76
C GLN A 197 3.78 -11.01 4.09
N GLU A 198 4.69 -11.69 4.79
CA GLU A 198 6.02 -11.16 5.10
C GLU A 198 6.84 -10.87 3.83
N HIS A 199 6.75 -11.73 2.81
CA HIS A 199 7.39 -11.52 1.52
C HIS A 199 6.85 -10.28 0.81
N ASP A 200 5.53 -10.14 0.72
CA ASP A 200 4.87 -8.99 0.09
C ASP A 200 5.22 -7.68 0.80
N LEU A 201 5.28 -7.71 2.14
CA LEU A 201 5.66 -6.56 2.95
C LEU A 201 7.12 -6.18 2.73
N ARG A 202 8.05 -7.15 2.66
CA ARG A 202 9.46 -6.89 2.32
C ARG A 202 9.61 -6.33 0.91
N MET A 203 8.98 -6.97 -0.07
CA MET A 203 9.02 -6.52 -1.46
C MET A 203 8.48 -5.10 -1.59
N ALA A 204 7.44 -4.76 -0.85
CA ALA A 204 6.86 -3.43 -0.92
C ALA A 204 7.68 -2.38 -0.15
N ASP A 205 8.37 -2.73 0.95
CA ASP A 205 9.36 -1.85 1.60
C ASP A 205 10.55 -1.59 0.67
N GLU A 206 11.07 -2.63 0.00
CA GLU A 206 12.12 -2.53 -1.01
C GLU A 206 11.70 -1.67 -2.20
N LEU A 207 10.49 -1.90 -2.74
CA LEU A 207 9.94 -1.07 -3.82
C LEU A 207 9.76 0.38 -3.38
N THR A 208 9.26 0.63 -2.17
CA THR A 208 9.12 1.97 -1.60
C THR A 208 10.48 2.66 -1.47
N HIS A 209 11.51 1.92 -1.07
CA HIS A 209 12.87 2.43 -1.00
C HIS A 209 13.41 2.80 -2.39
N LEU A 210 13.32 1.88 -3.36
CA LEU A 210 13.79 2.05 -4.73
C LEU A 210 13.09 3.23 -5.43
N ILE A 211 11.76 3.29 -5.36
CA ILE A 211 10.96 4.37 -5.94
C ILE A 211 11.28 5.71 -5.27
N GLY A 212 11.53 5.70 -3.96
CA GLY A 212 12.00 6.89 -3.23
C GLY A 212 13.36 7.39 -3.68
N GLN A 213 14.28 6.52 -4.11
CA GLN A 213 15.55 6.91 -4.73
C GLN A 213 15.35 7.56 -6.11
N LEU A 214 14.27 7.21 -6.81
CA LEU A 214 13.87 7.83 -8.08
C LEU A 214 13.09 9.14 -7.88
N GLY A 215 13.01 9.67 -6.65
CA GLY A 215 12.37 10.94 -6.36
C GLY A 215 10.86 10.86 -6.19
N VAL A 216 10.28 9.67 -6.06
CA VAL A 216 8.83 9.47 -5.89
C VAL A 216 8.49 9.11 -4.44
N GLY A 217 7.49 9.77 -3.88
CA GLY A 217 6.99 9.54 -2.52
C GLY A 217 5.47 9.37 -2.47
N GLU A 218 4.94 9.39 -1.24
CA GLU A 218 3.51 9.27 -0.99
C GLU A 218 3.00 10.46 -0.17
N LEU A 219 1.82 10.97 -0.53
CA LEU A 219 1.07 11.94 0.25
C LEU A 219 -0.24 11.29 0.68
N MET A 220 -0.31 10.90 1.95
CA MET A 220 -1.39 10.06 2.48
C MET A 220 -1.82 10.49 3.88
N PRO A 221 -3.10 10.35 4.24
CA PRO A 221 -3.53 10.43 5.62
C PRO A 221 -3.22 9.11 6.38
N TYR A 222 -2.78 9.22 7.62
CA TYR A 222 -2.52 8.10 8.52
C TYR A 222 -3.26 8.33 9.86
N GLU A 223 -3.74 7.24 10.48
CA GLU A 223 -4.59 7.28 11.69
C GLU A 223 -4.03 8.16 12.81
N LYS A 224 -2.72 8.08 13.08
CA LYS A 224 -2.12 8.73 14.24
C LYS A 224 -1.49 10.08 13.97
N ILE A 225 -1.09 10.39 12.74
CA ILE A 225 -0.26 11.56 12.41
C ILE A 225 -0.90 12.52 11.41
N GLY A 226 -2.12 12.21 10.97
CA GLY A 226 -2.84 12.98 9.95
C GLY A 226 -2.21 12.81 8.57
N TRP A 227 -2.30 13.85 7.73
CA TRP A 227 -1.61 13.85 6.44
C TRP A 227 -0.11 13.79 6.61
N ALA A 228 0.58 12.97 5.83
CA ALA A 228 2.03 12.86 5.86
C ALA A 228 2.62 12.75 4.46
N LEU A 229 3.83 13.28 4.35
CA LEU A 229 4.72 13.10 3.20
C LEU A 229 5.75 12.03 3.58
N THR A 230 5.79 10.94 2.82
CA THR A 230 6.76 9.86 3.01
C THR A 230 7.57 9.64 1.74
N ARG A 231 8.85 9.30 1.90
CA ARG A 231 9.72 8.88 0.80
C ARG A 231 10.75 7.88 1.30
N SER A 232 10.99 6.81 0.54
CA SER A 232 11.85 5.70 0.95
C SER A 232 11.50 5.15 2.35
N GLY A 233 10.19 5.04 2.62
CA GLY A 233 9.65 4.60 3.91
C GLY A 233 9.84 5.58 5.06
N MET A 234 10.49 6.74 4.85
CA MET A 234 10.76 7.74 5.87
C MET A 234 9.82 8.93 5.75
N ARG A 235 9.30 9.38 6.90
CA ARG A 235 8.45 10.56 6.98
C ARG A 235 9.30 11.83 6.81
N LEU A 236 8.92 12.68 5.86
CA LEU A 236 9.50 14.00 5.66
C LEU A 236 8.71 15.06 6.42
N TRP A 237 7.38 14.93 6.45
CA TRP A 237 6.48 15.87 7.12
C TRP A 237 5.19 15.16 7.55
N SER A 238 4.52 15.67 8.59
CA SER A 238 3.12 15.34 8.87
C SER A 238 2.33 16.50 9.47
N GLU A 239 1.00 16.42 9.36
CA GLU A 239 0.02 17.37 9.90
C GLU A 239 0.22 17.60 11.41
N GLN A 240 0.49 16.54 12.17
CA GLN A 240 0.67 16.66 13.62
C GLN A 240 2.09 17.06 14.04
N ASP A 241 3.12 16.42 13.48
CA ASP A 241 4.49 16.57 13.98
C ASP A 241 5.32 17.59 13.18
N GLY A 242 4.79 18.14 12.09
CA GLY A 242 5.53 19.02 11.19
C GLY A 242 6.69 18.30 10.49
N VAL A 243 7.76 19.05 10.19
CA VAL A 243 8.92 18.58 9.43
C VAL A 243 9.78 17.65 10.28
N THR A 244 10.12 16.48 9.74
CA THR A 244 11.04 15.54 10.38
C THR A 244 12.48 15.80 9.92
N ARG A 245 13.45 15.78 10.84
CA ARG A 245 14.87 15.88 10.49
C ARG A 245 15.34 14.56 9.88
N VAL A 246 15.24 14.46 8.56
CA VAL A 246 15.73 13.32 7.78
C VAL A 246 16.77 13.81 6.77
N PRO A 247 17.75 12.98 6.36
CA PRO A 247 18.85 13.40 5.49
C PRO A 247 18.45 13.61 4.02
N PHE A 248 17.15 13.66 3.74
CA PHE A 248 16.58 13.66 2.40
C PHE A 248 16.16 15.07 1.98
N GLN A 249 16.67 15.50 0.83
CA GLN A 249 16.21 16.71 0.13
C GLN A 249 14.95 16.37 -0.67
N LEU A 250 13.95 17.25 -0.69
CA LEU A 250 12.79 17.12 -1.57
C LEU A 250 13.21 17.11 -3.05
N ARG A 251 14.22 17.92 -3.41
CA ARG A 251 14.73 17.95 -4.78
C ARG A 251 15.56 16.69 -5.09
N PRO A 252 15.36 16.06 -6.27
CA PRO A 252 16.20 14.95 -6.71
C PRO A 252 17.67 15.39 -6.81
N ARG A 253 18.60 14.59 -6.27
CA ARG A 253 20.04 14.83 -6.43
C ARG A 253 20.45 14.52 -7.87
N ILE A 254 21.16 15.45 -8.51
CA ILE A 254 21.78 15.24 -9.82
C ILE A 254 23.30 15.10 -9.60
N GLY A 255 23.81 13.89 -9.81
CA GLY A 255 25.24 13.57 -9.68
C GLY A 255 25.71 13.41 -8.22
N SER A 256 26.82 12.70 -8.04
CA SER A 256 27.61 12.74 -6.81
C SER A 256 28.43 14.03 -6.81
N ARG A 257 28.22 14.91 -5.84
CA ARG A 257 29.26 15.85 -5.45
C ARG A 257 30.23 15.18 -4.51
#